data_AF-A0A2T4NLM9-F1
#
_entry.id   AF-A0A2T4NLM9-F1
#
_cell.length_a   1.000
_cell.length_b   1.000
_cell.length_c   1.000
_cell.angle_alpha   90.00
_cell.angle_beta   90.00
_cell.angle_gamma   90.00
#
_symmetry.space_group_name_H-M   'P 1'
#
loop_
_entity.id
_entity.type
_entity.pdbx_description
1 polymer ?
#
loop_
_entity_poly.entity_id
_entity_poly.type
_entity_poly.pdbx_seq_one_letter_code
_entity_poly.pdbx_strand_id
1 'polypeptide(L)'
;MPHLTRSRQHTSGTELRPGVGVPGYAHPLLAPTEWGELTRPGTPLHWVVLNVSDGPGARPDPHCLEAAGRLRNAGIRVLGHLDTRYGTRDFGELISDAHRFVDWYQVDGFLLERCPADHAGLPEVRRTVATLRVIRDAAHIVLGHGIHPHPGYVELADQLVTFSGPWSDYRWSQVAEWTADHSPEHFCHFVHGVPRPHLTEALRIARWQGAATVWITDHTDGGGDADPWEAMPGYWDEFVSRVGTGVSE
;
A
#
# COMPACT_ATOMS: atom_id res chain seq x y z
N MET A 1 54.57 10.31 -4.44
CA MET A 1 53.43 9.43 -4.12
C MET A 1 52.23 10.30 -3.74
N PRO A 2 51.32 10.63 -4.66
CA PRO A 2 50.04 11.27 -4.32
C PRO A 2 48.96 10.20 -4.07
N HIS A 3 48.11 10.42 -3.07
CA HIS A 3 46.98 9.53 -2.76
C HIS A 3 45.83 9.77 -3.74
N LEU A 4 45.38 8.71 -4.44
CA LEU A 4 44.14 8.74 -5.20
C LEU A 4 43.01 8.12 -4.36
N THR A 5 42.26 8.98 -3.67
CA THR A 5 40.99 8.60 -3.04
C THR A 5 40.01 8.20 -4.14
N ARG A 6 39.75 6.90 -4.27
CA ARG A 6 38.82 6.35 -5.27
C ARG A 6 37.40 6.69 -4.85
N SER A 7 36.84 7.78 -5.39
CA SER A 7 35.44 8.13 -5.17
C SER A 7 34.55 6.97 -5.61
N ARG A 8 33.64 6.53 -4.73
CA ARG A 8 32.61 5.55 -5.08
C ARG A 8 31.62 6.23 -6.00
N GLN A 9 31.70 5.93 -7.29
CA GLN A 9 30.67 6.28 -8.26
C GLN A 9 29.34 5.72 -7.76
N HIS A 10 28.38 6.61 -7.48
CA HIS A 10 26.99 6.20 -7.36
C HIS A 10 26.55 5.65 -8.71
N THR A 11 26.07 4.41 -8.73
CA THR A 11 25.43 3.81 -9.91
C THR A 11 24.05 4.42 -10.07
N SER A 12 23.95 5.53 -10.80
CA SER A 12 22.68 6.10 -11.21
C SER A 12 21.90 5.13 -12.09
N GLY A 13 20.59 5.03 -11.88
CA GLY A 13 19.66 4.55 -12.90
C GLY A 13 19.52 3.05 -13.07
N THR A 14 19.10 2.33 -12.03
CA THR A 14 18.07 1.30 -12.28
C THR A 14 16.74 2.06 -12.33
N GLU A 15 15.98 1.94 -13.42
CA GLU A 15 14.64 2.55 -13.50
C GLU A 15 13.79 2.03 -12.33
N LEU A 16 13.29 2.95 -11.51
CA LEU A 16 12.31 2.65 -10.48
C LEU A 16 11.02 2.20 -11.17
N ARG A 17 10.83 0.87 -11.19
CA ARG A 17 9.57 0.25 -11.57
C ARG A 17 8.69 0.30 -10.34
N PRO A 18 7.61 1.12 -10.33
CA PRO A 18 6.63 0.98 -9.27
C PRO A 18 6.05 -0.44 -9.32
N GLY A 19 5.60 -0.94 -8.18
CA GLY A 19 4.68 -2.08 -8.10
C GLY A 19 3.28 -1.60 -7.77
N VAL A 20 2.34 -2.55 -7.73
CA VAL A 20 0.96 -2.30 -7.35
C VAL A 20 0.72 -2.79 -5.92
N GLY A 21 0.18 -1.91 -5.08
CA GLY A 21 -0.34 -2.27 -3.76
C GLY A 21 -1.85 -2.05 -3.75
N VAL A 22 -2.64 -3.10 -3.52
CA VAL A 22 -4.11 -3.02 -3.61
C VAL A 22 -4.69 -2.69 -2.23
N PRO A 23 -5.19 -1.45 -1.98
CA PRO A 23 -5.54 -0.98 -0.64
C PRO A 23 -6.81 -1.62 -0.04
N GLY A 24 -7.64 -2.20 -0.90
CA GLY A 24 -8.84 -2.96 -0.57
C GLY A 24 -9.56 -3.37 -1.85
N TYR A 25 -10.53 -4.27 -1.72
CA TYR A 25 -11.52 -4.62 -2.74
C TYR A 25 -12.81 -5.01 -2.05
N ALA A 26 -13.93 -4.94 -2.79
CA ALA A 26 -15.18 -5.54 -2.39
C ALA A 26 -14.98 -7.03 -2.04
N HIS A 27 -15.80 -7.52 -1.11
CA HIS A 27 -15.71 -8.88 -0.56
C HIS A 27 -15.59 -9.94 -1.68
N PRO A 28 -14.75 -10.98 -1.57
CA PRO A 28 -14.52 -11.96 -2.64
C PRO A 28 -15.77 -12.69 -3.17
N LEU A 29 -16.86 -12.71 -2.39
CA LEU A 29 -18.18 -13.20 -2.81
C LEU A 29 -18.84 -12.28 -3.87
N LEU A 30 -18.61 -10.98 -3.79
CA LEU A 30 -19.16 -9.95 -4.68
C LEU A 30 -18.27 -9.68 -5.90
N ALA A 31 -16.95 -9.78 -5.72
CA ALA A 31 -15.95 -9.48 -6.74
C ALA A 31 -15.03 -10.69 -7.11
N PRO A 32 -15.56 -11.90 -7.36
CA PRO A 32 -14.73 -13.10 -7.55
C PRO A 32 -13.81 -13.03 -8.79
N THR A 33 -14.15 -12.21 -9.78
CA THR A 33 -13.35 -12.02 -11.00
C THR A 33 -12.11 -11.17 -10.72
N GLU A 34 -12.30 -10.09 -9.97
CA GLU A 34 -11.31 -9.11 -9.58
C GLU A 34 -10.22 -9.74 -8.70
N TRP A 35 -10.63 -10.54 -7.70
CA TRP A 35 -9.71 -11.34 -6.89
C TRP A 35 -8.99 -12.43 -7.72
N GLY A 36 -9.60 -12.91 -8.81
CA GLY A 36 -8.96 -13.81 -9.78
C GLY A 36 -7.86 -13.13 -10.59
N GLU A 37 -8.14 -11.95 -11.16
CA GLU A 37 -7.18 -11.15 -11.95
C GLU A 37 -5.95 -10.72 -11.15
N LEU A 38 -6.03 -10.58 -9.82
CA LEU A 38 -4.86 -10.37 -8.97
C LEU A 38 -3.84 -11.53 -9.05
N THR A 39 -4.31 -12.77 -9.22
CA THR A 39 -3.45 -13.96 -9.34
C THR A 39 -2.88 -14.19 -10.73
N ARG A 40 -3.16 -13.29 -11.68
CA ARG A 40 -2.71 -13.40 -13.08
C ARG A 40 -1.18 -13.31 -13.17
N PRO A 41 -0.51 -14.24 -13.88
CA PRO A 41 0.94 -14.18 -14.06
C PRO A 41 1.41 -12.88 -14.72
N GLY A 42 2.45 -12.27 -14.15
CA GLY A 42 3.05 -11.04 -14.65
C GLY A 42 2.48 -9.75 -14.06
N THR A 43 1.43 -9.82 -13.22
CA THR A 43 0.95 -8.66 -12.45
C THR A 43 1.99 -8.28 -11.39
N PRO A 44 2.53 -7.05 -11.38
CA PRO A 44 3.59 -6.64 -10.45
C PRO A 44 3.01 -6.24 -9.08
N LEU A 45 2.29 -7.15 -8.43
CA LEU A 45 1.73 -6.91 -7.09
C LEU A 45 2.84 -6.98 -6.03
N HIS A 46 2.99 -5.92 -5.25
CA HIS A 46 3.78 -5.94 -4.01
C HIS A 46 2.97 -6.56 -2.86
N TRP A 47 1.68 -6.26 -2.78
CA TRP A 47 0.76 -6.77 -1.77
C TRP A 47 -0.70 -6.46 -2.10
N VAL A 48 -1.61 -7.16 -1.40
CA VAL A 48 -3.07 -6.97 -1.46
C VAL A 48 -3.61 -6.91 -0.03
N VAL A 49 -4.45 -5.93 0.28
CA VAL A 49 -5.13 -5.84 1.59
C VAL A 49 -6.41 -6.67 1.58
N LEU A 50 -6.57 -7.46 2.63
CA LEU A 50 -7.81 -8.15 2.96
C LEU A 50 -8.56 -7.37 4.05
N ASN A 51 -9.69 -6.79 3.68
CA ASN A 51 -10.71 -6.28 4.60
C ASN A 51 -11.96 -7.15 4.46
N VAL A 52 -12.44 -7.76 5.55
CA VAL A 52 -13.60 -8.66 5.54
C VAL A 52 -14.87 -7.91 5.95
N SER A 53 -14.76 -7.01 6.93
CA SER A 53 -15.84 -6.25 7.55
C SER A 53 -15.24 -5.23 8.53
N ASP A 54 -14.50 -4.25 7.99
CA ASP A 54 -13.68 -3.27 8.72
C ASP A 54 -12.70 -3.92 9.72
N GLY A 55 -12.03 -4.98 9.23
CA GLY A 55 -11.20 -5.89 10.00
C GLY A 55 -11.39 -7.35 9.56
N PRO A 56 -11.07 -8.33 10.41
CA PRO A 56 -11.07 -9.76 10.07
C PRO A 56 -12.46 -10.42 10.11
N GLY A 57 -13.49 -9.67 10.50
CA GLY A 57 -14.85 -10.17 10.74
C GLY A 57 -15.02 -10.86 12.10
N ALA A 58 -16.26 -11.25 12.41
CA ALA A 58 -16.61 -11.90 13.68
C ALA A 58 -16.27 -13.41 13.72
N ARG A 59 -16.06 -14.03 12.56
CA ARG A 59 -15.70 -15.45 12.36
C ARG A 59 -14.96 -15.59 11.02
N PRO A 60 -14.20 -16.67 10.79
CA PRO A 60 -13.57 -16.91 9.50
C PRO A 60 -14.60 -16.94 8.36
N ASP A 61 -14.37 -16.16 7.30
CA ASP A 61 -15.18 -16.17 6.09
C ASP A 61 -14.58 -17.14 5.03
N PRO A 62 -15.35 -18.12 4.51
CA PRO A 62 -14.85 -19.09 3.53
C PRO A 62 -14.33 -18.48 2.22
N HIS A 63 -14.93 -17.39 1.72
CA HIS A 63 -14.52 -16.76 0.47
C HIS A 63 -13.23 -15.97 0.64
N CYS A 64 -13.08 -15.29 1.79
CA CYS A 64 -11.82 -14.64 2.17
C CYS A 64 -10.69 -15.65 2.41
N LEU A 65 -10.99 -16.82 3.02
CA LEU A 65 -10.04 -17.91 3.17
C LEU A 65 -9.56 -18.45 1.81
N GLU A 66 -10.48 -18.67 0.88
CA GLU A 66 -10.17 -19.13 -0.49
C GLU A 66 -9.31 -18.10 -1.26
N ALA A 67 -9.69 -16.82 -1.22
CA ALA A 67 -8.98 -15.73 -1.88
C ALA A 67 -7.56 -15.54 -1.32
N ALA A 68 -7.40 -15.47 0.01
CA ALA A 68 -6.10 -15.37 0.66
C ALA A 68 -5.22 -16.60 0.36
N GLY A 69 -5.79 -17.80 0.38
CA GLY A 69 -5.09 -19.03 0.01
C GLY A 69 -4.56 -19.00 -1.43
N ARG A 70 -5.36 -18.52 -2.40
CA ARG A 70 -4.94 -18.36 -3.81
C ARG A 70 -3.81 -17.35 -3.97
N LEU A 71 -3.91 -16.17 -3.36
CA LEU A 71 -2.89 -15.13 -3.44
C LEU A 71 -1.54 -15.62 -2.89
N ARG A 72 -1.53 -16.21 -1.69
CA ARG A 72 -0.31 -16.76 -1.08
C ARG A 72 0.29 -17.89 -1.91
N ASN A 73 -0.54 -18.77 -2.50
CA ASN A 73 -0.07 -19.83 -3.39
C ASN A 73 0.55 -19.30 -4.70
N ALA A 74 0.15 -18.10 -5.14
CA ALA A 74 0.77 -17.38 -6.24
C ALA A 74 2.01 -16.54 -5.81
N GLY A 75 2.39 -16.60 -4.53
CA GLY A 75 3.51 -15.81 -3.97
C GLY A 75 3.17 -14.35 -3.69
N ILE A 76 1.89 -13.96 -3.78
CA ILE A 76 1.43 -12.59 -3.53
C ILE A 76 1.21 -12.40 -2.03
N ARG A 77 1.78 -11.32 -1.49
CA ARG A 77 1.68 -10.95 -0.08
C ARG A 77 0.28 -10.46 0.27
N VAL A 78 -0.33 -11.03 1.31
CA VAL A 78 -1.65 -10.59 1.81
C VAL A 78 -1.47 -9.79 3.11
N LEU A 79 -2.07 -8.61 3.21
CA LEU A 79 -2.04 -7.77 4.42
C LEU A 79 -3.41 -7.74 5.10
N GLY A 80 -3.46 -7.83 6.43
CA GLY A 80 -4.69 -7.57 7.18
C GLY A 80 -4.96 -6.07 7.30
N HIS A 81 -6.21 -5.64 7.06
CA HIS A 81 -6.64 -4.26 7.29
C HIS A 81 -6.82 -3.96 8.79
N LEU A 82 -6.13 -2.95 9.30
CA LEU A 82 -6.24 -2.48 10.69
C LEU A 82 -6.49 -0.97 10.73
N ASP A 83 -7.75 -0.55 10.77
CA ASP A 83 -8.12 0.85 11.06
C ASP A 83 -7.63 1.27 12.46
N THR A 84 -6.73 2.27 12.53
CA THR A 84 -6.19 2.80 13.79
C THR A 84 -6.97 4.01 14.34
N ARG A 85 -7.95 4.53 13.58
CA ARG A 85 -8.80 5.68 13.93
C ARG A 85 -7.99 6.91 14.38
N TYR A 86 -6.93 7.25 13.66
CA TYR A 86 -5.99 8.33 14.01
C TYR A 86 -5.43 8.21 15.44
N GLY A 87 -5.15 6.96 15.86
CA GLY A 87 -4.58 6.64 17.17
C GLY A 87 -5.60 6.61 18.32
N THR A 88 -6.90 6.77 18.04
CA THR A 88 -7.96 6.71 19.05
C THR A 88 -8.52 5.30 19.28
N ARG A 89 -8.17 4.33 18.44
CA ARG A 89 -8.56 2.92 18.64
C ARG A 89 -7.76 2.28 19.76
N ASP A 90 -8.41 1.42 20.55
CA ASP A 90 -7.76 0.68 21.61
C ASP A 90 -6.68 -0.29 21.06
N PHE A 91 -5.56 -0.36 21.78
CA PHE A 91 -4.42 -1.20 21.44
C PHE A 91 -4.78 -2.69 21.51
N GLY A 92 -5.55 -3.11 22.53
CA GLY A 92 -6.01 -4.50 22.68
C GLY A 92 -6.96 -4.93 21.56
N GLU A 93 -7.85 -4.04 21.11
CA GLU A 93 -8.69 -4.29 19.92
C GLU A 93 -7.85 -4.53 18.66
N LEU A 94 -6.88 -3.66 18.37
CA LEU A 94 -5.99 -3.77 17.20
C LEU A 94 -5.20 -5.08 17.22
N ILE A 95 -4.62 -5.43 18.36
CA ILE A 95 -3.85 -6.67 18.53
C ILE A 95 -4.75 -7.91 18.44
N SER A 96 -5.98 -7.85 18.94
CA SER A 96 -6.96 -8.94 18.80
C SER A 96 -7.34 -9.19 17.33
N ASP A 97 -7.50 -8.13 16.53
CA ASP A 97 -7.73 -8.26 15.10
C ASP A 97 -6.49 -8.79 14.36
N ALA A 98 -5.29 -8.33 14.73
CA ALA A 98 -4.05 -8.84 14.16
C ALA A 98 -3.89 -10.35 14.34
N HIS A 99 -4.20 -10.86 15.54
CA HIS A 99 -4.25 -12.31 15.80
C HIS A 99 -5.29 -13.01 14.93
N ARG A 100 -6.53 -12.52 14.86
CA ARG A 100 -7.58 -13.09 13.99
C ARG A 100 -7.14 -13.16 12.52
N PHE A 101 -6.50 -12.11 11.99
CA PHE A 101 -6.00 -12.12 10.62
C PHE A 101 -4.93 -13.18 10.37
N VAL A 102 -4.00 -13.38 11.31
CA VAL A 102 -2.94 -14.40 11.19
C VAL A 102 -3.49 -15.81 11.40
N ASP A 103 -4.34 -16.02 12.40
CA ASP A 103 -4.89 -17.34 12.74
C ASP A 103 -5.86 -17.85 11.67
N TRP A 104 -6.66 -16.95 11.06
CA TRP A 104 -7.68 -17.34 10.09
C TRP A 104 -7.14 -17.25 8.66
N TYR A 105 -6.68 -16.06 8.24
CA TYR A 105 -6.32 -15.79 6.85
C TYR A 105 -4.80 -15.89 6.58
N GLN A 106 -3.99 -16.17 7.60
CA GLN A 106 -2.53 -16.31 7.54
C GLN A 106 -1.87 -15.16 6.75
N VAL A 107 -2.26 -13.93 7.08
CA VAL A 107 -1.69 -12.72 6.47
C VAL A 107 -0.19 -12.61 6.71
N ASP A 108 0.50 -11.98 5.78
CA ASP A 108 1.95 -11.76 5.78
C ASP A 108 2.36 -10.41 6.39
N GLY A 109 1.38 -9.62 6.83
CA GLY A 109 1.59 -8.27 7.31
C GLY A 109 0.29 -7.51 7.50
N PHE A 110 0.38 -6.19 7.66
CA PHE A 110 -0.76 -5.34 7.99
C PHE A 110 -0.68 -3.98 7.31
N LEU A 111 -1.84 -3.47 6.87
CA LEU A 111 -2.01 -2.05 6.56
C LEU A 111 -2.72 -1.38 7.74
N LEU A 112 -2.04 -0.42 8.36
CA LEU A 112 -2.59 0.38 9.47
C LEU A 112 -3.27 1.61 8.87
N GLU A 113 -4.57 1.52 8.62
CA GLU A 113 -5.33 2.62 8.00
C GLU A 113 -5.55 3.77 8.99
N ARG A 114 -5.75 4.98 8.43
CA ARG A 114 -6.02 6.22 9.18
C ARG A 114 -4.96 6.46 10.26
N CYS A 115 -3.69 6.19 9.94
CA CYS A 115 -2.57 6.22 10.89
C CYS A 115 -2.20 7.66 11.29
N PRO A 116 -1.97 7.97 12.58
CA PRO A 116 -1.49 9.29 13.01
C PRO A 116 -0.28 9.74 12.19
N ALA A 117 -0.32 10.97 11.67
CA ALA A 117 0.77 11.53 10.86
C ALA A 117 1.70 12.47 11.67
N ASP A 118 1.31 12.85 12.89
CA ASP A 118 2.03 13.81 13.71
C ASP A 118 3.14 13.17 14.56
N HIS A 119 4.02 14.00 15.14
CA HIS A 119 5.07 13.53 16.05
C HIS A 119 4.50 12.91 17.34
N ALA A 120 3.29 13.28 17.77
CA ALA A 120 2.71 12.81 19.03
C ALA A 120 2.29 11.33 18.98
N GLY A 121 1.82 10.85 17.82
CA GLY A 121 1.46 9.44 17.60
C GLY A 121 2.64 8.46 17.52
N LEU A 122 3.87 8.94 17.29
CA LEU A 122 5.05 8.10 17.03
C LEU A 122 5.30 7.02 18.10
N PRO A 123 5.19 7.27 19.43
CA PRO A 123 5.47 6.24 20.43
C PRO A 123 4.49 5.07 20.39
N GLU A 124 3.19 5.35 20.18
CA GLU A 124 2.15 4.32 20.19
C GLU A 124 2.11 3.54 18.86
N VAL A 125 2.36 4.21 17.72
CA VAL A 125 2.53 3.51 16.44
C VAL A 125 3.78 2.62 16.47
N ARG A 126 4.91 3.10 17.03
CA ARG A 126 6.12 2.28 17.23
C ARG A 126 5.83 1.03 18.07
N ARG A 127 5.08 1.18 19.17
CA ARG A 127 4.67 0.08 20.05
C ARG A 127 3.78 -0.93 19.33
N THR A 128 2.79 -0.44 18.57
CA THR A 128 1.88 -1.26 17.77
C THR A 128 2.66 -2.07 16.74
N VAL A 129 3.48 -1.41 15.92
CA VAL A 129 4.28 -2.06 14.87
C VAL A 129 5.26 -3.09 15.44
N ALA A 130 5.93 -2.78 16.56
CA ALA A 130 6.79 -3.75 17.24
C ALA A 130 6.02 -5.00 17.70
N THR A 131 4.77 -4.82 18.16
CA THR A 131 3.92 -5.94 18.61
C THR A 131 3.40 -6.76 17.42
N LEU A 132 3.00 -6.12 16.32
CA LEU A 132 2.58 -6.81 15.08
C LEU A 132 3.69 -7.70 14.51
N ARG A 133 4.95 -7.24 14.56
CA ARG A 133 6.14 -8.02 14.17
C ARG A 133 6.49 -9.17 15.13
N VAL A 134 5.92 -9.20 16.34
CA VAL A 134 5.99 -10.35 17.26
C VAL A 134 4.88 -11.37 16.96
N ILE A 135 3.69 -10.91 16.55
CA ILE A 135 2.55 -11.77 16.18
C ILE A 135 2.84 -12.50 14.86
N ARG A 136 3.42 -11.81 13.89
CA ARG A 136 3.85 -12.36 12.61
C ARG A 136 5.31 -12.00 12.37
N ASP A 137 6.18 -13.00 12.43
CA ASP A 137 7.59 -12.83 12.06
C ASP A 137 7.71 -12.33 10.62
N ALA A 138 8.69 -11.45 10.38
CA ALA A 138 8.88 -10.70 9.14
C ALA A 138 7.60 -10.00 8.60
N ALA A 139 6.65 -9.60 9.46
CA ALA A 139 5.46 -8.87 9.04
C ALA A 139 5.80 -7.60 8.26
N HIS A 140 5.26 -7.52 7.04
CA HIS A 140 5.34 -6.32 6.22
C HIS A 140 4.31 -5.29 6.69
N ILE A 141 4.76 -4.08 7.01
CA ILE A 141 3.92 -3.05 7.60
C ILE A 141 3.77 -1.87 6.65
N VAL A 142 2.53 -1.51 6.35
CA VAL A 142 2.17 -0.32 5.57
C VAL A 142 1.40 0.65 6.47
N LEU A 143 1.88 1.89 6.62
CA LEU A 143 1.17 2.92 7.39
C LEU A 143 0.31 3.79 6.47
N GLY A 144 -1.01 3.63 6.57
CA GLY A 144 -2.02 4.38 5.83
C GLY A 144 -2.22 5.79 6.39
N HIS A 145 -1.24 6.69 6.20
CA HIS A 145 -1.36 8.10 6.60
C HIS A 145 -2.22 8.91 5.63
N GLY A 146 -2.09 8.66 4.31
CA GLY A 146 -2.76 9.40 3.24
C GLY A 146 -2.14 10.77 2.92
N ILE A 147 -1.20 11.23 3.73
CA ILE A 147 -0.44 12.47 3.60
C ILE A 147 1.02 12.22 4.03
N HIS A 148 1.93 13.13 3.69
CA HIS A 148 3.31 13.10 4.21
C HIS A 148 3.31 13.21 5.75
N PRO A 149 3.73 12.18 6.49
CA PRO A 149 3.78 12.23 7.94
C PRO A 149 5.08 12.89 8.44
N HIS A 150 5.23 12.99 9.76
CA HIS A 150 6.50 13.32 10.38
C HIS A 150 7.59 12.31 9.96
N PRO A 151 8.82 12.73 9.57
CA PRO A 151 9.82 11.83 8.96
C PRO A 151 10.13 10.56 9.77
N GLY A 152 10.11 10.66 11.11
CA GLY A 152 10.37 9.54 12.02
C GLY A 152 9.43 8.32 11.91
N TYR A 153 8.36 8.35 11.09
CA TYR A 153 7.55 7.17 10.78
C TYR A 153 8.23 6.22 9.79
N VAL A 154 9.16 6.70 8.95
CA VAL A 154 9.85 5.87 7.93
C VAL A 154 10.68 4.74 8.54
N GLU A 155 11.22 4.96 9.75
CA GLU A 155 11.98 3.97 10.52
C GLU A 155 11.10 2.91 11.21
N LEU A 156 9.77 3.05 11.15
CA LEU A 156 8.84 2.13 11.83
C LEU A 156 8.40 1.01 10.89
N ALA A 157 8.10 1.34 9.64
CA ALA A 157 7.34 0.52 8.72
C ALA A 157 8.11 0.24 7.43
N ASP A 158 7.63 -0.75 6.68
CA ASP A 158 8.20 -1.08 5.38
C ASP A 158 7.79 -0.01 4.35
N GLN A 159 6.53 0.44 4.39
CA GLN A 159 6.00 1.49 3.53
C GLN A 159 5.08 2.49 4.26
N LEU A 160 5.02 3.71 3.72
CA LEU A 160 4.16 4.80 4.13
C LEU A 160 3.26 5.20 2.95
N VAL A 161 1.96 5.30 3.19
CA VAL A 161 1.02 5.88 2.21
C VAL A 161 1.10 7.39 2.33
N THR A 162 1.95 8.02 1.52
CA THR A 162 2.23 9.47 1.54
C THR A 162 1.22 10.31 0.76
N PHE A 163 0.36 9.67 -0.04
CA PHE A 163 -0.79 10.29 -0.69
C PHE A 163 -1.95 9.30 -0.75
N SER A 164 -3.15 9.72 -0.36
CA SER A 164 -4.42 9.04 -0.62
C SER A 164 -5.49 10.08 -0.91
N GLY A 165 -6.05 10.09 -2.12
CA GLY A 165 -7.06 11.08 -2.49
C GLY A 165 -7.34 11.21 -4.00
N PRO A 166 -8.08 12.26 -4.40
CA PRO A 166 -8.56 12.41 -5.77
C PRO A 166 -7.48 12.94 -6.73
N TRP A 167 -7.63 12.58 -8.01
CA TRP A 167 -6.84 13.09 -9.13
C TRP A 167 -6.79 14.63 -9.20
N SER A 168 -7.87 15.30 -8.79
CA SER A 168 -7.97 16.77 -8.76
C SER A 168 -6.85 17.42 -7.98
N ASP A 169 -6.41 16.74 -6.93
CA ASP A 169 -5.47 17.21 -5.91
C ASP A 169 -4.09 16.59 -6.18
N TYR A 170 -4.06 15.31 -6.55
CA TYR A 170 -2.83 14.59 -6.88
C TYR A 170 -2.02 15.23 -8.01
N ARG A 171 -2.69 15.76 -9.05
CA ARG A 171 -2.02 16.45 -10.16
C ARG A 171 -1.30 17.74 -9.77
N TRP A 172 -1.59 18.28 -8.58
CA TRP A 172 -0.97 19.48 -8.00
C TRP A 172 -0.19 19.19 -6.71
N SER A 173 -0.07 17.92 -6.31
CA SER A 173 0.62 17.54 -5.09
C SER A 173 2.14 17.77 -5.19
N GLN A 174 2.79 17.89 -4.04
CA GLN A 174 4.22 18.13 -3.93
C GLN A 174 4.89 17.01 -3.13
N VAL A 175 6.15 16.72 -3.50
CA VAL A 175 7.02 15.86 -2.70
C VAL A 175 7.49 16.62 -1.45
N ALA A 176 7.56 15.96 -0.30
CA ALA A 176 8.15 16.55 0.89
C ALA A 176 9.68 16.36 0.85
N GLU A 177 10.45 17.42 1.15
CA GLU A 177 11.91 17.44 0.97
C GLU A 177 12.63 16.25 1.63
N TRP A 178 12.17 15.84 2.83
CA TRP A 178 12.75 14.74 3.59
C TRP A 178 12.66 13.37 2.87
N THR A 179 11.72 13.15 1.96
CA THR A 179 11.60 11.85 1.28
C THR A 179 12.73 11.60 0.30
N ALA A 180 13.49 12.64 -0.09
CA ALA A 180 14.65 12.53 -0.97
C ALA A 180 15.83 11.77 -0.33
N ASP A 181 15.88 11.69 1.01
CA ASP A 181 16.93 10.96 1.76
C ASP A 181 16.63 9.45 1.90
N HIS A 182 15.47 8.97 1.42
CA HIS A 182 15.00 7.60 1.61
C HIS A 182 14.76 6.84 0.30
N SER A 183 14.75 5.50 0.37
CA SER A 183 14.41 4.66 -0.78
C SER A 183 12.96 4.88 -1.22
N PRO A 184 12.69 5.07 -2.53
CA PRO A 184 11.35 5.10 -3.10
C PRO A 184 10.47 3.88 -2.78
N GLU A 185 11.07 2.75 -2.44
CA GLU A 185 10.38 1.54 -1.97
C GLU A 185 9.58 1.76 -0.69
N HIS A 186 9.90 2.79 0.11
CA HIS A 186 9.14 3.17 1.30
C HIS A 186 7.87 3.97 1.02
N PHE A 187 7.62 4.44 -0.21
CA PHE A 187 6.53 5.39 -0.48
C PHE A 187 5.45 4.81 -1.39
N CYS A 188 4.20 4.98 -0.96
CA CYS A 188 3.02 4.46 -1.62
C CYS A 188 1.96 5.54 -1.85
N HIS A 189 1.39 5.61 -3.05
CA HIS A 189 0.32 6.56 -3.40
C HIS A 189 -0.96 5.83 -3.84
N PHE A 190 -2.11 6.20 -3.28
CA PHE A 190 -3.43 5.79 -3.74
C PHE A 190 -4.13 6.98 -4.40
N VAL A 191 -4.56 6.83 -5.66
CA VAL A 191 -5.16 7.93 -6.42
C VAL A 191 -6.45 7.47 -7.08
N HIS A 192 -7.55 8.13 -6.73
CA HIS A 192 -8.88 7.85 -7.29
C HIS A 192 -9.36 8.94 -8.25
N GLY A 193 -10.40 8.63 -9.03
CA GLY A 193 -10.98 9.53 -10.02
C GLY A 193 -10.01 9.91 -11.15
N VAL A 194 -9.01 9.08 -11.46
CA VAL A 194 -8.06 9.30 -12.56
C VAL A 194 -8.67 8.82 -13.87
N PRO A 195 -9.06 9.72 -14.81
CA PRO A 195 -9.61 9.29 -16.10
C PRO A 195 -8.52 8.59 -16.92
N ARG A 196 -8.90 7.57 -17.71
CA ARG A 196 -7.94 6.75 -18.51
C ARG A 196 -6.84 7.55 -19.23
N PRO A 197 -7.11 8.70 -19.90
CA PRO A 197 -6.06 9.50 -20.55
C PRO A 197 -4.95 10.02 -19.61
N HIS A 198 -5.25 10.21 -18.32
CA HIS A 198 -4.31 10.72 -17.32
C HIS A 198 -3.53 9.64 -16.56
N LEU A 199 -3.78 8.34 -16.82
CA LEU A 199 -3.06 7.24 -16.16
C LEU A 199 -1.53 7.36 -16.31
N THR A 200 -1.06 7.71 -17.51
CA THR A 200 0.38 7.91 -17.79
C THR A 200 0.95 9.11 -17.01
N GLU A 201 0.14 10.16 -16.83
CA GLU A 201 0.52 11.36 -16.09
C GLU A 201 0.59 11.08 -14.59
N ALA A 202 -0.39 10.38 -14.02
CA ALA A 202 -0.40 9.96 -12.63
C ALA A 202 0.80 9.04 -12.29
N LEU A 203 1.14 8.10 -13.18
CA LEU A 203 2.35 7.26 -13.06
C LEU A 203 3.66 8.05 -13.20
N ARG A 204 3.68 9.14 -13.99
CA ARG A 204 4.84 10.05 -14.05
C ARG A 204 4.99 10.84 -12.75
N ILE A 205 3.89 11.34 -12.18
CA ILE A 205 3.88 12.04 -10.89
C ILE A 205 4.36 11.12 -9.76
N ALA A 206 3.88 9.88 -9.71
CA ALA A 206 4.31 8.90 -8.70
C ALA A 206 5.84 8.69 -8.73
N ARG A 207 6.40 8.44 -9.92
CA ARG A 207 7.85 8.28 -10.10
C ARG A 207 8.63 9.54 -9.75
N TRP A 208 8.14 10.73 -10.10
CA TRP A 208 8.77 12.02 -9.76
C TRP A 208 8.76 12.33 -8.26
N GLN A 209 7.72 11.89 -7.54
CA GLN A 209 7.62 12.06 -6.09
C GLN A 209 8.23 10.90 -5.30
N GLY A 210 8.84 9.92 -5.98
CA GLY A 210 9.53 8.79 -5.34
C GLY A 210 8.61 7.70 -4.81
N ALA A 211 7.36 7.56 -5.27
CA ALA A 211 6.49 6.45 -4.90
C ALA A 211 6.73 5.22 -5.78
N ALA A 212 7.34 4.16 -5.22
CA ALA A 212 7.53 2.89 -5.90
C ALA A 212 6.40 1.87 -5.64
N THR A 213 5.30 2.25 -4.99
CA THR A 213 4.07 1.44 -4.93
C THR A 213 2.86 2.32 -5.20
N VAL A 214 1.96 1.90 -6.10
CA VAL A 214 0.80 2.72 -6.50
C VAL A 214 -0.50 1.92 -6.57
N TRP A 215 -1.60 2.61 -6.29
CA TRP A 215 -2.94 2.22 -6.69
C TRP A 215 -3.58 3.38 -7.45
N ILE A 216 -4.08 3.13 -8.66
CA ILE A 216 -4.66 4.17 -9.52
C ILE A 216 -5.97 3.65 -10.11
N THR A 217 -7.06 4.39 -9.90
CA THR A 217 -8.42 4.01 -10.30
C THR A 217 -9.22 5.17 -10.90
N ASP A 218 -10.11 4.87 -11.84
CA ASP A 218 -11.11 5.80 -12.40
C ASP A 218 -12.35 5.96 -11.50
N HIS A 219 -12.56 5.04 -10.56
CA HIS A 219 -13.65 5.14 -9.58
C HIS A 219 -13.48 6.36 -8.68
N THR A 220 -14.59 6.96 -8.26
CA THR A 220 -14.63 8.16 -7.41
C THR A 220 -15.29 7.84 -6.07
N ASP A 221 -14.85 8.51 -5.01
CA ASP A 221 -15.47 8.50 -3.69
C ASP A 221 -16.90 9.09 -3.64
N GLY A 222 -17.36 9.73 -4.72
CA GLY A 222 -18.65 10.41 -4.78
C GLY A 222 -18.76 11.62 -3.85
N GLY A 223 -17.64 12.13 -3.32
CA GLY A 223 -17.64 13.10 -2.22
C GLY A 223 -17.74 12.48 -0.82
N GLY A 224 -17.47 11.19 -0.69
CA GLY A 224 -17.48 10.42 0.57
C GLY A 224 -18.62 9.39 0.68
N ASP A 225 -19.49 9.30 -0.32
CA ASP A 225 -20.65 8.38 -0.37
C ASP A 225 -20.30 6.97 -0.88
N ALA A 226 -19.09 6.77 -1.44
CA ALA A 226 -18.61 5.49 -1.95
C ALA A 226 -17.13 5.27 -1.59
N ASP A 227 -16.71 4.00 -1.46
CA ASP A 227 -15.29 3.64 -1.42
C ASP A 227 -14.75 3.49 -2.87
N PRO A 228 -13.83 4.37 -3.33
CA PRO A 228 -13.26 4.28 -4.68
C PRO A 228 -12.33 3.08 -4.87
N TRP A 229 -11.94 2.40 -3.79
CA TRP A 229 -10.98 1.30 -3.81
C TRP A 229 -11.64 -0.06 -4.00
N GLU A 230 -12.94 -0.20 -3.68
CA GLU A 230 -13.64 -1.50 -3.71
C GLU A 230 -13.66 -2.20 -5.08
N ALA A 231 -13.55 -1.45 -6.18
CA ALA A 231 -13.64 -1.99 -7.52
C ALA A 231 -12.31 -1.91 -8.30
N MET A 232 -12.08 -2.91 -9.14
CA MET A 232 -10.94 -2.94 -10.06
C MET A 232 -11.03 -1.78 -11.08
N PRO A 233 -9.92 -1.10 -11.43
CA PRO A 233 -9.96 0.01 -12.38
C PRO A 233 -10.44 -0.43 -13.77
N GLY A 234 -11.22 0.40 -14.44
CA GLY A 234 -11.72 0.16 -15.80
C GLY A 234 -10.62 0.07 -16.87
N TYR A 235 -9.35 0.24 -16.49
CA TYR A 235 -8.15 0.12 -17.31
C TYR A 235 -7.08 -0.80 -16.71
N TRP A 236 -7.48 -1.81 -15.92
CA TRP A 236 -6.58 -2.73 -15.23
C TRP A 236 -5.41 -3.28 -16.08
N ASP A 237 -5.68 -3.84 -17.26
CA ASP A 237 -4.63 -4.33 -18.18
C ASP A 237 -3.62 -3.25 -18.58
N GLU A 238 -4.08 -2.01 -18.81
CA GLU A 238 -3.23 -0.89 -19.18
C GLU A 238 -2.39 -0.41 -17.98
N PHE A 239 -2.98 -0.37 -16.79
CA PHE A 239 -2.27 -0.03 -15.55
C PHE A 239 -1.18 -1.05 -15.23
N VAL A 240 -1.52 -2.34 -15.20
CA VAL A 240 -0.56 -3.45 -14.99
C VAL A 240 0.56 -3.42 -16.02
N SER A 241 0.22 -3.24 -17.30
CA SER A 241 1.20 -3.15 -18.38
C SER A 241 2.15 -1.97 -18.21
N ARG A 242 1.66 -0.77 -17.92
CA ARG A 242 2.48 0.46 -17.73
C ARG A 242 3.30 0.45 -16.45
N VAL A 243 2.89 -0.31 -15.44
CA VAL A 243 3.66 -0.50 -14.19
C VAL A 243 4.76 -1.55 -14.38
N GLY A 244 4.46 -2.66 -15.07
CA GLY A 244 5.44 -3.72 -15.35
C GLY A 244 6.47 -3.40 -16.44
N THR A 245 6.10 -2.57 -17.43
CA THR A 245 7.01 -2.12 -18.49
C THR A 245 7.88 -0.95 -18.03
N GLY A 246 9.18 -1.22 -17.86
CA GLY A 246 10.18 -0.16 -17.95
C GLY A 246 10.18 0.35 -19.39
N VAL A 247 9.59 1.53 -19.61
CA VAL A 247 9.62 2.21 -20.90
C VAL A 247 11.00 2.83 -21.04
N SER A 248 11.93 2.05 -21.59
CA SER A 248 13.17 2.59 -22.15
C SER A 248 12.79 3.55 -23.28
N GLU A 249 13.09 4.84 -23.10
CA GLU A 249 13.08 5.85 -24.16
C GLU A 249 14.20 5.60 -25.20
#